data_AF-A0A1Z4IJ78-F1
#
_entry.id   AF-A0A1Z4IJ78-F1
#
_cell.length_a   1.000
_cell.length_b   1.000
_cell.length_c   1.000
_cell.angle_alpha   90.00
_cell.angle_beta   90.00
_cell.angle_gamma   90.00
#
_symmetry.space_group_name_H-M   'P 1'
#
loop_
_entity.id
_entity.type
_entity.pdbx_description
1 polymer ?
#
loop_
_entity_poly.entity_id
_entity_poly.type
_entity_poly.pdbx_seq_one_letter_code
_entity_poly.pdbx_strand_id
1 'polypeptide(L)'
;MSNTINMSRTRRWLNMNGKEFNSDGTLKLEARERMLAQGMNEGSIDSYARRAKQEFDEWKHLDETDPEPWPIFTAYDFFTPTEKQQFNPDGSLKPEYRESELARGISENWLDEMERRKKIEVDNYNQVSARDAEVGINFGEQEMNRLLATSRTYLERRAQMEVDLRNCEEPSSLPFDKDTSF
;
A
#
# COMPACT_ATOMS: atom_id res chain seq x y z
N MET A 1 -3.49 -18.40 17.66
CA MET A 1 -2.99 -17.53 16.59
C MET A 1 -2.50 -16.27 17.27
N SER A 2 -1.22 -15.94 17.18
CA SER A 2 -0.77 -14.64 17.68
C SER A 2 -1.42 -13.57 16.81
N ASN A 3 -2.32 -12.77 17.39
CA ASN A 3 -2.77 -11.55 16.75
C ASN A 3 -1.54 -10.63 16.72
N THR A 4 -0.77 -10.71 15.64
CA THR A 4 0.25 -9.70 15.36
C THR A 4 -0.51 -8.39 15.19
N ILE A 5 -0.48 -7.55 16.22
CA ILE A 5 -1.08 -6.21 16.15
C ILE A 5 -0.37 -5.50 15.01
N ASN A 6 -1.14 -5.14 13.99
CA ASN A 6 -0.59 -4.46 12.84
C ASN A 6 -0.49 -2.96 13.14
N MET A 7 0.72 -2.51 13.37
CA MET A 7 1.06 -1.12 13.69
C MET A 7 1.09 -0.26 12.42
N SER A 8 0.06 -0.34 11.58
CA SER A 8 0.06 0.27 10.25
C SER A 8 0.03 1.79 10.32
N ARG A 9 -0.75 2.39 11.21
CA ARG A 9 -0.86 3.85 11.34
C ARG A 9 0.44 4.46 11.83
N THR A 10 1.01 3.88 12.88
CA THR A 10 2.30 4.32 13.42
C THR A 10 3.45 4.09 12.44
N ARG A 11 3.46 2.98 11.68
CA ARG A 11 4.43 2.77 10.59
C ARG A 11 4.33 3.83 9.50
N ARG A 12 3.11 4.17 9.04
CA ARG A 12 2.91 5.25 8.05
C ARG A 12 3.39 6.59 8.60
N TRP A 13 3.04 6.91 9.84
CA TRP A 13 3.50 8.14 10.49
C TRP A 13 5.03 8.20 10.56
N LEU A 14 5.69 7.11 10.94
CA LEU A 14 7.15 7.02 10.99
C LEU A 14 7.78 7.09 9.60
N ASN A 15 7.15 6.55 8.57
CA ASN A 15 7.64 6.69 7.19
C ASN A 15 7.63 8.17 6.75
N MET A 16 6.58 8.92 7.09
CA MET A 16 6.49 10.35 6.77
C MET A 16 7.41 11.22 7.63
N ASN A 17 7.53 10.93 8.92
CA ASN A 17 8.16 11.80 9.92
C ASN A 17 9.53 11.31 10.41
N GLY A 18 9.97 10.11 10.01
CA GLY A 18 11.14 9.41 10.57
C GLY A 18 12.48 10.10 10.31
N LYS A 19 12.53 11.12 9.44
CA LYS A 19 13.70 12.00 9.32
C LYS A 19 13.90 12.85 10.59
N GLU A 20 12.81 13.30 11.20
CA GLU A 20 12.83 14.23 12.33
C GLU A 20 12.55 13.56 13.67
N PHE A 21 11.86 12.43 13.66
CA PHE A 21 11.38 11.75 14.87
C PHE A 21 11.96 10.35 15.03
N ASN A 22 12.15 9.96 16.29
CA ASN A 22 12.50 8.61 16.70
C ASN A 22 11.31 7.66 16.56
N SER A 23 11.57 6.35 16.69
CA SER A 23 10.54 5.30 16.63
C SER A 23 9.48 5.39 17.74
N ASP A 24 9.73 6.16 18.79
CA ASP A 24 8.79 6.43 19.88
C ASP A 24 8.01 7.75 19.72
N GLY A 25 8.16 8.42 18.58
CA GLY A 25 7.52 9.69 18.27
C GLY A 25 8.20 10.92 18.90
N THR A 26 9.36 10.76 19.55
CA THR A 26 10.11 11.91 20.11
C THR A 26 10.97 12.60 19.05
N LEU A 27 11.11 13.93 19.14
CA LEU A 27 11.94 14.71 18.20
C LEU A 27 13.43 14.36 18.39
N LYS A 28 14.13 14.09 17.30
CA LYS A 28 15.57 13.85 17.28
C LYS A 28 16.34 15.12 17.66
N LEU A 29 17.45 14.95 18.36
CA LEU A 29 18.34 16.05 18.71
C LEU A 29 18.86 16.79 17.46
N GLU A 30 19.27 16.05 16.44
CA GLU A 30 19.76 16.60 15.16
C GLU A 30 18.69 17.47 14.45
N ALA A 31 17.43 17.04 14.50
CA ALA A 31 16.31 17.79 13.92
C ALA A 31 16.06 19.09 14.71
N ARG A 32 16.14 19.02 16.05
CA ARG A 32 16.06 20.19 16.93
C ARG A 32 17.18 21.21 16.63
N GLU A 33 18.43 20.75 16.52
CA GLU A 33 19.57 21.61 16.20
C GLU A 33 19.41 22.28 14.81
N ARG A 34 18.93 21.53 13.81
CA ARG A 34 18.63 22.07 12.48
C ARG A 34 17.56 23.16 12.52
N MET A 35 16.48 22.96 13.29
CA MET A 35 15.41 23.95 13.44
C MET A 35 15.89 25.22 14.14
N LEU A 36 16.73 25.09 15.17
CA LEU A 36 17.38 26.23 15.83
C LEU A 36 18.28 27.00 14.86
N ALA A 37 19.09 26.30 14.05
CA ALA A 37 19.94 26.91 13.04
C ALA A 37 19.15 27.64 11.95
N GLN A 38 17.92 27.21 11.67
CA GLN A 38 16.97 27.88 10.77
C GLN A 38 16.25 29.07 11.41
N GLY A 39 16.52 29.38 12.67
CA GLY A 39 15.98 30.53 13.38
C GLY A 39 14.65 30.28 14.10
N MET A 40 14.21 29.02 14.25
CA MET A 40 13.08 28.73 15.14
C MET A 40 13.51 28.92 16.60
N ASN A 41 12.61 29.51 17.41
CA ASN A 41 12.84 29.61 18.85
C ASN A 41 12.52 28.28 19.55
N GLU A 42 13.14 28.05 20.71
CA GLU A 42 13.00 26.83 21.49
C GLU A 42 11.54 26.50 21.83
N GLY A 43 10.75 27.49 22.26
CA GLY A 43 9.36 27.28 22.63
C GLY A 43 8.47 26.82 21.46
N SER A 44 8.74 27.30 20.26
CA SER A 44 8.07 26.83 19.03
C SER A 44 8.45 25.39 18.70
N ILE A 45 9.72 25.02 18.86
CA ILE A 45 10.20 23.64 18.63
C ILE A 45 9.59 22.69 19.65
N ASP A 46 9.59 23.03 20.93
CA ASP A 46 9.00 22.19 21.98
C ASP A 46 7.48 22.04 21.80
N SER A 47 6.79 23.12 21.39
CA SER A 47 5.35 23.06 21.07
C SER A 47 5.07 22.17 19.84
N TYR A 48 5.93 22.21 18.82
CA TYR A 48 5.86 21.33 17.66
C TYR A 48 6.09 19.86 18.04
N ALA A 49 7.19 19.57 18.73
CA ALA A 49 7.55 18.22 19.17
C ALA A 49 6.45 17.59 20.03
N ARG A 50 5.86 18.36 20.95
CA ARG A 50 4.77 17.90 21.81
C ARG A 50 3.51 17.53 21.02
N ARG A 51 3.11 18.35 20.03
CA ARG A 51 1.93 18.06 19.19
C ARG A 51 2.15 16.80 18.35
N ALA A 52 3.31 16.69 17.71
CA ALA A 52 3.68 15.51 16.93
C ALA A 52 3.72 14.24 17.79
N LYS A 53 4.23 14.33 19.02
CA LYS A 53 4.24 13.21 19.98
C LYS A 53 2.83 12.78 20.39
N GLN A 54 1.95 13.75 20.66
CA GLN A 54 0.55 13.48 21.00
C GLN A 54 -0.16 12.75 19.85
N GLU A 55 0.06 13.21 18.62
CA GLU A 55 -0.47 12.56 17.42
C GLU A 55 0.05 11.11 17.28
N PHE A 56 1.37 10.91 17.43
CA PHE A 56 1.96 9.57 17.40
C PHE A 56 1.37 8.65 18.47
N ASP A 57 1.19 9.15 19.70
CA ASP A 57 0.62 8.37 20.80
C ASP A 57 -0.85 8.01 20.56
N GLU A 58 -1.62 8.91 19.94
CA GLU A 58 -2.99 8.63 19.52
C GLU A 58 -3.02 7.54 18.44
N TRP A 59 -2.16 7.63 17.41
CA TRP A 59 -2.06 6.59 16.39
C TRP A 59 -1.64 5.25 16.98
N LYS A 60 -0.70 5.25 17.91
CA LYS A 60 -0.25 4.05 18.62
C LYS A 60 -1.38 3.44 19.44
N HIS A 61 -2.12 4.26 20.17
CA HIS A 61 -3.27 3.82 20.94
C HIS A 61 -4.33 3.18 20.04
N LEU A 62 -4.61 3.78 18.88
CA LEU A 62 -5.53 3.21 17.90
C LEU A 62 -5.02 1.89 17.33
N ASP A 63 -3.74 1.78 16.97
CA ASP A 63 -3.17 0.50 16.52
C ASP A 63 -3.29 -0.60 17.60
N GLU A 64 -3.15 -0.24 18.88
CA GLU A 64 -3.22 -1.19 20.00
C GLU A 64 -4.67 -1.57 20.41
N THR A 65 -5.63 -0.66 20.26
CA THR A 65 -7.02 -0.83 20.73
C THR A 65 -8.03 -1.14 19.63
N ASP A 66 -7.80 -0.59 18.43
CA ASP A 66 -8.63 -0.75 17.23
C ASP A 66 -7.72 -0.86 15.98
N PRO A 67 -6.98 -1.98 15.86
CA PRO A 67 -6.02 -2.17 14.77
C PRO A 67 -6.72 -2.12 13.41
N GLU A 68 -6.08 -1.49 12.42
CA GLU A 68 -6.62 -1.50 11.06
C GLU A 68 -6.73 -2.94 10.55
N PRO A 69 -7.84 -3.30 9.87
CA PRO A 69 -7.90 -4.53 9.12
C PRO A 69 -6.72 -4.64 8.17
N TRP A 70 -6.12 -5.83 8.08
CA TRP A 70 -5.02 -6.09 7.15
C TRP A 70 -5.32 -7.34 6.32
N PRO A 71 -6.26 -7.24 5.36
CA PRO A 71 -6.57 -8.34 4.47
C PRO A 71 -5.33 -8.76 3.67
N ILE A 72 -5.12 -10.07 3.56
CA ILE A 72 -4.00 -10.64 2.81
C ILE A 72 -4.46 -10.89 1.37
N PHE A 73 -3.80 -10.25 0.43
CA PHE A 73 -3.96 -10.49 -0.99
C PHE A 73 -2.68 -11.04 -1.60
N THR A 74 -2.85 -11.83 -2.65
CA THR A 74 -1.79 -12.41 -3.48
C THR A 74 -1.93 -11.90 -4.90
N ALA A 75 -0.86 -12.00 -5.70
CA ALA A 75 -0.93 -11.68 -7.14
C ALA A 75 -2.09 -12.43 -7.84
N TYR A 76 -2.35 -13.67 -7.43
CA TYR A 76 -3.39 -14.53 -7.98
C TYR A 76 -4.82 -13.99 -7.77
N ASP A 77 -5.06 -13.18 -6.74
CA ASP A 77 -6.37 -12.56 -6.51
C ASP A 77 -6.73 -11.59 -7.64
N PHE A 78 -5.71 -10.99 -8.28
CA PHE A 78 -5.85 -10.04 -9.38
C PHE A 78 -5.81 -10.67 -10.77
N PHE A 79 -5.59 -11.99 -10.86
CA PHE A 79 -5.60 -12.68 -12.15
C PHE A 79 -7.01 -12.65 -12.76
N THR A 80 -7.08 -12.40 -14.06
CA THR A 80 -8.31 -12.54 -14.84
C THR A 80 -8.79 -14.00 -14.84
N PRO A 81 -10.08 -14.25 -15.11
CA PRO A 81 -10.60 -15.62 -15.24
C PRO A 81 -9.81 -16.47 -16.26
N THR A 82 -9.37 -15.85 -17.36
CA THR A 82 -8.55 -16.50 -18.39
C THR A 82 -7.17 -16.88 -17.86
N GLU A 83 -6.50 -15.98 -17.14
CA GLU A 83 -5.20 -16.28 -16.53
C GLU A 83 -5.30 -17.38 -15.48
N LYS A 84 -6.38 -17.42 -14.70
CA LYS A 84 -6.63 -18.51 -13.73
C LYS A 84 -6.81 -19.89 -14.41
N GLN A 85 -7.24 -19.93 -15.67
CA GLN A 85 -7.29 -21.16 -16.46
C GLN A 85 -5.90 -21.58 -16.97
N GLN A 86 -5.00 -20.62 -17.19
CA GLN A 86 -3.70 -20.83 -17.82
C GLN A 86 -2.56 -21.05 -16.82
N PHE A 87 -2.61 -20.38 -15.67
CA PHE A 87 -1.50 -20.29 -14.73
C PHE A 87 -1.88 -20.75 -13.33
N ASN A 88 -0.87 -21.21 -12.60
CA ASN A 88 -0.91 -21.43 -11.17
C ASN A 88 -0.66 -20.11 -10.41
N PRO A 89 -0.94 -20.06 -9.08
CA PRO A 89 -0.71 -18.87 -8.27
C PRO A 89 0.74 -18.35 -8.26
N ASP A 90 1.72 -19.22 -8.47
CA ASP A 90 3.16 -18.88 -8.56
C ASP A 90 3.57 -18.35 -9.96
N GLY A 91 2.61 -18.22 -10.88
CA GLY A 91 2.85 -17.79 -12.26
C GLY A 91 3.38 -18.88 -13.19
N SER A 92 3.55 -20.12 -12.72
CA SER A 92 3.86 -21.25 -13.60
C SER A 92 2.67 -21.59 -14.51
N LEU A 93 2.97 -22.02 -15.74
CA LEU A 93 1.94 -22.44 -16.69
C LEU A 93 1.38 -23.80 -16.25
N LYS A 94 0.06 -23.97 -16.31
CA LYS A 94 -0.56 -25.26 -16.01
C LYS A 94 -0.16 -26.31 -17.04
N PRO A 95 0.23 -27.53 -16.62
CA PRO A 95 0.62 -28.60 -17.55
C PRO A 95 -0.46 -28.88 -18.59
N GLU A 96 -1.73 -28.91 -18.18
CA GLU A 96 -2.86 -29.21 -19.07
C GLU A 96 -3.03 -28.12 -20.15
N TYR A 97 -2.82 -26.86 -19.78
CA TYR A 97 -2.85 -25.75 -20.74
C TYR A 97 -1.67 -25.86 -21.71
N ARG A 98 -0.45 -26.13 -21.19
CA ARG A 98 0.76 -26.29 -22.00
C ARG A 98 0.59 -27.38 -23.06
N GLU A 99 0.16 -28.56 -22.64
CA GLU A 99 -0.05 -29.70 -23.53
C GLU A 99 -1.10 -29.38 -24.61
N SER A 100 -2.19 -28.71 -24.23
CA SER A 100 -3.27 -28.37 -25.15
C SER A 100 -2.83 -27.37 -26.23
N GLU A 101 -1.99 -26.39 -25.89
CA GLU A 101 -1.52 -25.37 -26.84
C GLU A 101 -0.39 -25.90 -27.74
N LEU A 102 0.49 -26.75 -27.21
CA LEU A 102 1.46 -27.47 -28.03
C LEU A 102 0.77 -28.34 -29.09
N ALA A 103 -0.30 -29.05 -28.71
CA ALA A 103 -1.10 -29.83 -29.65
C ALA A 103 -1.79 -28.97 -30.73
N ARG A 104 -2.03 -27.68 -30.45
CA ARG A 104 -2.57 -26.69 -31.39
C ARG A 104 -1.51 -26.03 -32.26
N GLY A 105 -0.24 -26.43 -32.11
CA GLY A 105 0.88 -25.93 -32.91
C GLY A 105 1.49 -24.63 -32.37
N ILE A 106 1.20 -24.24 -31.13
CA ILE A 106 1.91 -23.14 -30.47
C ILE A 106 3.35 -23.55 -30.19
N SER A 107 4.28 -22.61 -30.38
CA SER A 107 5.71 -22.83 -30.13
C SER A 107 5.98 -23.01 -28.64
N GLU A 108 6.82 -23.99 -28.29
CA GLU A 108 7.31 -24.20 -26.92
C GLU A 108 7.99 -22.95 -26.36
N ASN A 109 8.86 -22.31 -27.16
CA ASN A 109 9.51 -21.05 -26.78
C ASN A 109 8.52 -19.92 -26.45
N TRP A 110 7.34 -19.91 -27.09
CA TRP A 110 6.31 -18.93 -26.80
C TRP A 110 5.65 -19.19 -25.44
N LEU A 111 5.38 -20.46 -25.13
CA LEU A 111 4.83 -20.87 -23.83
C LEU A 111 5.84 -20.62 -22.69
N ASP A 112 7.12 -20.85 -22.95
CA ASP A 112 8.21 -20.55 -21.99
C ASP A 112 8.30 -19.05 -21.71
N GLU A 113 8.25 -18.21 -22.74
CA GLU A 113 8.27 -16.75 -22.57
C GLU A 113 7.02 -16.24 -21.85
N MET A 114 5.85 -16.81 -22.16
CA MET A 114 4.59 -16.52 -21.48
C MET A 114 4.67 -16.84 -19.98
N GLU A 115 5.19 -18.03 -19.62
CA GLU A 115 5.41 -18.42 -18.23
C GLU A 115 6.42 -17.50 -17.53
N ARG A 116 7.55 -17.22 -18.18
CA ARG A 116 8.60 -16.32 -17.65
C ARG A 116 8.03 -14.95 -17.30
N ARG A 117 7.24 -14.36 -18.20
CA ARG A 117 6.62 -13.04 -17.99
C ARG A 117 5.64 -13.06 -16.82
N LYS A 118 4.83 -14.12 -16.69
CA LYS A 118 3.88 -14.22 -15.59
C LYS A 118 4.56 -14.43 -14.24
N LYS A 119 5.64 -15.22 -14.18
CA LYS A 119 6.48 -15.34 -12.97
C LYS A 119 7.05 -13.99 -12.53
N ILE A 120 7.57 -13.20 -13.48
CA ILE A 120 8.07 -11.84 -13.20
C ILE A 120 6.96 -10.94 -12.63
N GLU A 121 5.73 -11.05 -13.14
CA GLU A 121 4.60 -10.29 -12.62
C GLU A 121 4.26 -10.66 -11.18
N VAL A 122 4.22 -11.95 -10.86
CA VAL A 122 4.00 -12.45 -9.49
C VAL A 122 5.12 -11.99 -8.55
N ASP A 123 6.37 -12.10 -8.98
CA ASP A 123 7.53 -11.66 -8.21
C ASP A 123 7.51 -10.15 -7.95
N ASN A 124 7.19 -9.35 -8.98
CA ASN A 124 7.06 -7.91 -8.85
C ASN A 124 5.95 -7.52 -7.86
N TYR A 125 4.79 -8.17 -7.93
CA TYR A 125 3.72 -7.96 -6.97
C TYR A 125 4.19 -8.24 -5.54
N ASN A 126 4.85 -9.38 -5.32
CA ASN A 126 5.34 -9.78 -3.99
C ASN A 126 6.38 -8.78 -3.45
N GLN A 127 7.29 -8.29 -4.31
CA GLN A 127 8.29 -7.29 -3.93
C GLN A 127 7.65 -5.95 -3.54
N VAL A 128 6.70 -5.45 -4.33
CA VAL A 128 6.01 -4.20 -4.05
C VAL A 128 5.18 -4.32 -2.77
N SER A 129 4.42 -5.41 -2.64
CA SER A 129 3.60 -5.68 -1.45
C SER A 129 4.44 -5.74 -0.17
N ALA A 130 5.60 -6.42 -0.22
CA ALA A 130 6.52 -6.47 0.91
C ALA A 130 7.08 -5.09 1.26
N ARG A 131 7.56 -4.33 0.27
CA ARG A 131 8.09 -2.98 0.46
C ARG A 131 7.05 -2.03 1.06
N ASP A 132 5.81 -2.07 0.56
CA ASP A 132 4.75 -1.19 1.02
C ASP A 132 4.29 -1.58 2.44
N ALA A 133 4.31 -2.87 2.79
CA ALA A 133 4.02 -3.35 4.13
C ALA A 133 5.04 -2.84 5.18
N GLU A 134 6.32 -2.69 4.81
CA GLU A 134 7.35 -2.12 5.69
C GLU A 134 7.01 -0.69 6.14
N VAL A 135 6.31 0.08 5.28
CA VAL A 135 5.88 1.46 5.57
C VAL A 135 4.43 1.56 6.04
N GLY A 136 3.79 0.44 6.36
CA GLY A 136 2.41 0.43 6.88
C GLY A 136 1.33 0.62 5.81
N ILE A 137 1.64 0.33 4.55
CA ILE A 137 0.68 0.36 3.43
C ILE A 137 0.32 -1.07 3.00
N ASN A 138 -0.98 -1.35 2.86
CA ASN A 138 -1.47 -2.62 2.31
C ASN A 138 -1.66 -2.47 0.80
N PHE A 139 -0.62 -2.81 0.03
CA PHE A 139 -0.65 -2.70 -1.44
C PHE A 139 -1.79 -3.51 -2.07
N GLY A 140 -2.04 -4.71 -1.58
CA GLY A 140 -3.12 -5.56 -2.10
C GLY A 140 -4.50 -4.95 -1.89
N GLU A 141 -4.73 -4.35 -0.72
CA GLU A 141 -5.97 -3.63 -0.45
C GLU A 141 -6.12 -2.38 -1.33
N GLN A 142 -5.02 -1.63 -1.56
CA GLN A 142 -5.04 -0.51 -2.51
C GLN A 142 -5.41 -0.96 -3.91
N GLU A 143 -4.82 -2.05 -4.41
CA GLU A 143 -5.10 -2.54 -5.76
C GLU A 143 -6.55 -3.07 -5.87
N MET A 144 -7.05 -3.72 -4.83
CA MET A 144 -8.45 -4.16 -4.78
C MET A 144 -9.41 -2.97 -4.75
N ASN A 145 -9.13 -1.95 -3.95
CA ASN A 145 -9.91 -0.72 -3.90
C ASN A 145 -9.87 0.02 -5.23
N ARG A 146 -8.73 0.04 -5.92
CA ARG A 146 -8.58 0.60 -7.27
C ARG A 146 -9.47 -0.14 -8.26
N LEU A 147 -9.44 -1.48 -8.28
CA LEU A 147 -10.32 -2.29 -9.14
C LEU A 147 -11.80 -1.99 -8.89
N LEU A 148 -12.20 -1.94 -7.60
CA LEU A 148 -13.56 -1.56 -7.20
C LEU A 148 -13.89 -0.14 -7.67
N ALA A 149 -12.99 0.83 -7.49
CA ALA A 149 -13.19 2.21 -7.93
C ALA A 149 -13.37 2.34 -9.45
N THR A 150 -12.64 1.56 -10.26
CA THR A 150 -12.88 1.49 -11.71
C THR A 150 -14.22 0.86 -12.10
N SER A 151 -14.76 -0.02 -11.25
CA SER A 151 -16.08 -0.64 -11.44
C SER A 151 -17.26 0.20 -10.90
N ARG A 152 -16.96 1.24 -10.11
CA ARG A 152 -17.94 2.03 -9.34
C ARG A 152 -18.56 3.17 -10.14
N THR A 153 -19.81 3.48 -9.80
CA THR A 153 -20.55 4.67 -10.25
C THR A 153 -20.00 5.95 -9.60
N TYR A 154 -20.38 7.13 -10.08
CA TYR A 154 -19.84 8.42 -9.61
C TYR A 154 -19.96 8.61 -8.07
N LEU A 155 -21.11 8.28 -7.49
CA LEU A 155 -21.38 8.44 -6.05
C LEU A 155 -20.47 7.55 -5.18
N GLU A 156 -20.17 6.34 -5.65
CA GLU A 156 -19.32 5.39 -4.93
C GLU A 156 -17.83 5.74 -5.04
N ARG A 157 -17.42 6.43 -6.12
CA ARG A 157 -16.07 6.99 -6.23
C ARG A 157 -15.88 8.18 -5.28
N ARG A 158 -16.91 9.00 -5.07
CA ARG A 158 -16.88 10.10 -4.09
C ARG A 158 -16.67 9.60 -2.65
N ALA A 159 -17.31 8.49 -2.28
CA ALA A 159 -17.13 7.88 -0.96
C ALA A 159 -15.71 7.29 -0.76
N GLN A 160 -15.11 6.72 -1.81
CA GLN A 160 -13.73 6.24 -1.76
C GLN A 160 -12.73 7.38 -1.56
N MET A 161 -13.00 8.52 -2.19
CA MET A 161 -12.18 9.73 -2.07
C MET A 161 -12.05 10.23 -0.61
N GLU A 162 -13.08 10.04 0.22
CA GLU A 162 -13.00 10.37 1.64
C GLU A 162 -12.00 9.47 2.38
N VAL A 163 -11.86 8.21 1.96
CA VAL A 163 -10.87 7.27 2.48
C VAL A 163 -9.47 7.60 1.97
N ASP A 164 -9.32 7.96 0.69
CA ASP A 164 -8.03 8.29 0.08
C ASP A 164 -7.45 9.60 0.66
N LEU A 165 -8.31 10.59 0.89
CA LEU A 165 -7.97 11.82 1.63
C LEU A 165 -7.55 11.51 3.08
N ARG A 166 -8.22 10.56 3.74
CA ARG A 166 -7.83 10.09 5.08
C ARG A 166 -6.46 9.39 5.06
N ASN A 167 -6.12 8.73 3.95
CA ASN A 167 -4.80 8.13 3.72
C ASN A 167 -3.73 9.13 3.27
N CYS A 168 -4.04 10.44 3.29
CA CYS A 168 -3.13 11.53 2.91
C CYS A 168 -2.63 11.44 1.47
N GLU A 169 -3.44 10.89 0.55
CA GLU A 169 -3.13 11.01 -0.86
C GLU A 169 -3.18 12.47 -1.33
N GLU A 170 -2.29 12.81 -2.27
CA GLU A 170 -2.21 14.14 -2.88
C GLU A 170 -3.55 14.49 -3.55
N PRO A 171 -4.12 15.70 -3.35
CA PRO A 171 -5.37 16.07 -4.01
C PRO A 171 -5.33 15.94 -5.55
N SER A 172 -4.13 16.03 -6.13
CA SER A 172 -3.87 15.85 -7.55
C SER A 172 -3.88 14.38 -8.02
N SER A 173 -3.75 13.40 -7.11
CA SER A 173 -3.90 11.97 -7.39
C SER A 173 -5.35 11.49 -7.33
N LEU A 174 -6.26 12.32 -6.82
CA LEU A 174 -7.68 12.00 -6.76
C LEU A 174 -8.27 11.93 -8.19
N PRO A 175 -9.18 10.98 -8.44
CA PRO A 175 -9.67 10.71 -9.80
C PRO A 175 -10.53 11.84 -10.40
N PHE A 176 -11.00 12.80 -9.60
CA PHE A 176 -11.74 14.01 -10.03
C PHE A 176 -11.92 15.00 -8.87
N ASP A 177 -12.33 16.23 -9.17
CA ASP A 177 -12.65 17.25 -8.16
C ASP A 177 -14.00 16.94 -7.47
N LYS A 178 -14.01 16.92 -6.13
CA LYS A 178 -15.19 16.61 -5.30
C LYS A 178 -16.35 17.59 -5.54
N ASP A 179 -16.03 18.80 -5.98
CA ASP A 179 -16.96 19.91 -6.20
C ASP A 179 -17.39 20.02 -7.67
N THR A 180 -17.03 19.04 -8.52
CA THR A 180 -17.56 18.93 -9.87
C THR A 180 -19.07 18.73 -9.81
N SER A 181 -19.85 19.75 -10.14
CA SER A 181 -21.31 19.67 -10.25
C SER A 181 -21.73 18.90 -11.50
N PHE A 182 -22.67 17.96 -11.37
CA PHE A 182 -23.40 17.36 -12.52
C PHE A 182 -24.62 18.21 -12.88
#